data_AF-A0A2S3QU82-F1
#
_entry.id   AF-A0A2S3QU82-F1
#
_cell.length_a   1.000
_cell.length_b   1.000
_cell.length_c   1.000
_cell.angle_alpha   90.00
_cell.angle_beta   90.00
_cell.angle_gamma   90.00
#
_symmetry.space_group_name_H-M   'P 1'
#
loop_
_entity.id
_entity.type
_entity.pdbx_description
1 polymer ?
#
loop_
_entity_poly.entity_id
_entity_poly.type
_entity_poly.pdbx_seq_one_letter_code
_entity_poly.pdbx_strand_id
1 'polypeptide(L)' 'MANEVSPVTGIIAEENVFIDFGEHEGKSILEIQDTLPDYYEYLVNKREEGICTIRRNQDKSFRLYVSNTLQ' A
#
# COMPACT_ATOMS: atom_id res chain seq x y z
N MET A 1 -17.51 -10.52 -13.51
CA MET A 1 -16.74 -9.29 -13.71
C MET A 1 -15.90 -9.14 -12.46
N ALA A 2 -14.64 -9.57 -12.52
CA ALA A 2 -13.74 -9.42 -11.38
C ALA A 2 -13.55 -7.92 -11.17
N ASN A 3 -13.99 -7.39 -10.04
CA ASN A 3 -13.64 -6.03 -9.66
C ASN A 3 -12.11 -5.95 -9.72
N GLU A 4 -11.58 -5.08 -10.58
CA GLU A 4 -10.15 -4.79 -10.74
C GLU A 4 -9.63 -3.99 -9.54
N VAL A 5 -9.97 -4.46 -8.33
CA VAL A 5 -9.54 -3.85 -7.07
C VAL A 5 -8.12 -4.33 -6.79
N SER A 6 -7.22 -3.40 -6.54
CA SER A 6 -5.86 -3.74 -6.13
C SER A 6 -5.93 -4.54 -4.81
N PRO A 7 -5.15 -5.63 -4.69
CA PRO A 7 -5.08 -6.38 -3.45
C PRO A 7 -4.48 -5.55 -2.30
N VAL A 8 -3.64 -4.55 -2.60
CA VAL A 8 -2.98 -3.68 -1.61
C VAL A 8 -3.78 -2.40 -1.33
N THR A 9 -4.41 -1.80 -2.33
CA THR A 9 -5.05 -0.47 -2.21
C THR A 9 -6.57 -0.51 -2.39
N GLY A 10 -7.12 -1.60 -2.90
CA GLY A 10 -8.56 -1.78 -3.15
C GLY A 10 -9.02 -0.93 -4.33
N ILE A 11 -9.93 0.00 -4.07
CA ILE A 11 -10.52 0.88 -5.09
C ILE A 11 -9.64 2.09 -5.45
N ILE A 12 -8.50 2.27 -4.76
CA ILE A 12 -7.61 3.43 -4.93
C ILE A 12 -6.52 3.07 -5.94
N ALA A 13 -6.25 3.93 -6.91
CA ALA A 13 -5.17 3.72 -7.87
C ALA A 13 -3.80 3.66 -7.17
N GLU A 14 -3.02 2.61 -7.43
CA GLU A 14 -1.75 2.31 -6.77
C GLU A 14 -0.67 3.38 -7.00
N GLU A 15 -0.73 4.09 -8.14
CA GLU A 15 0.15 5.22 -8.44
C GLU A 15 -0.03 6.42 -7.48
N ASN A 16 -1.21 6.53 -6.85
CA ASN A 16 -1.54 7.62 -5.93
C ASN A 16 -1.33 7.24 -4.46
N VAL A 17 -0.98 5.98 -4.18
CA VAL A 17 -0.72 5.47 -2.83
C VAL A 17 0.78 5.32 -2.65
N PHE A 18 1.31 5.95 -1.61
CA PHE A 18 2.74 5.97 -1.30
C PHE A 18 3.00 5.30 0.04
N ILE A 19 4.10 4.57 0.14
CA ILE A 19 4.55 3.99 1.41
C ILE A 19 5.01 5.13 2.32
N ASP A 20 4.58 5.13 3.57
CA ASP A 20 4.97 6.12 4.59
C ASP A 20 5.73 5.50 5.76
N PHE A 21 6.47 4.42 5.50
CA PHE A 21 7.24 3.68 6.51
C PHE A 21 8.40 2.89 5.90
N GLY A 22 9.38 2.53 6.73
CA GLY A 22 10.49 1.66 6.34
C GLY A 22 11.44 2.28 5.31
N GLU A 23 12.22 1.43 4.64
CA GLU A 23 13.24 1.86 3.66
C GLU A 23 12.67 2.28 2.29
N HIS A 24 11.38 2.02 2.05
CA HIS A 24 10.70 2.34 0.80
C HIS A 24 9.72 3.51 0.95
N GLU A 25 9.86 4.29 2.03
CA GLU A 25 9.11 5.53 2.23
C GLU A 25 9.21 6.44 1.01
N GLY A 26 8.07 6.97 0.56
CA GLY A 26 7.96 7.85 -0.59
C GLY A 26 7.79 7.16 -1.94
N LYS A 27 7.94 5.83 -2.02
CA LYS A 27 7.65 5.07 -3.24
C LYS A 27 6.17 4.78 -3.39
N SER A 28 5.65 4.83 -4.62
CA SER A 28 4.26 4.47 -4.91
C SER A 28 4.08 2.95 -4.93
N ILE A 29 2.87 2.47 -4.64
CA ILE A 29 2.56 1.03 -4.68
C ILE A 29 2.77 0.46 -6.09
N LEU A 30 2.49 1.25 -7.13
CA LEU A 30 2.76 0.88 -8.51
C LEU A 30 4.26 0.70 -8.78
N GLU A 31 5.10 1.62 -8.29
CA GLU A 31 6.55 1.50 -8.44
C GLU A 31 7.10 0.28 -7.68
N ILE A 32 6.54 -0.01 -6.50
CA ILE A 32 6.89 -1.19 -5.71
C ILE A 32 6.50 -2.47 -6.45
N GLN A 33 5.33 -2.52 -7.07
CA GLN A 33 4.90 -3.67 -7.86
C GLN A 33 5.86 -3.95 -9.04
N ASP A 34 6.30 -2.91 -9.73
CA ASP A 34 7.18 -3.03 -10.90
C ASP A 34 8.64 -3.33 -10.51
N THR A 35 9.15 -2.67 -9.47
CA THR A 35 10.56 -2.73 -9.09
C THR A 35 10.88 -3.76 -8.01
N LEU A 36 9.90 -4.09 -7.15
CA LEU A 36 10.07 -4.87 -5.91
C LEU A 36 8.88 -5.81 -5.69
N PRO A 37 8.68 -6.83 -6.54
CA PRO A 37 7.54 -7.74 -6.47
C PRO A 37 7.46 -8.49 -5.13
N ASP A 38 8.59 -8.89 -4.53
CA ASP A 38 8.64 -9.53 -3.21
C ASP A 38 8.07 -8.61 -2.10
N TYR A 39 8.38 -7.31 -2.18
CA TYR A 39 7.87 -6.34 -1.21
C TYR A 39 6.37 -6.06 -1.44
N TYR A 40 5.93 -6.06 -2.70
CA TYR A 40 4.50 -5.96 -3.02
C TYR A 40 3.72 -7.13 -2.40
N GLU A 41 4.21 -8.37 -2.53
CA GLU A 41 3.58 -9.54 -1.91
C GLU A 41 3.54 -9.43 -0.38
N TYR A 42 4.59 -8.90 0.24
CA TYR A 42 4.59 -8.57 1.67
C TYR A 42 3.47 -7.59 2.04
N LEU A 43 3.26 -6.52 1.26
CA LEU A 43 2.17 -5.56 1.51
C LEU A 43 0.77 -6.17 1.35
N VAL A 44 0.60 -7.10 0.40
CA VAL A 44 -0.64 -7.86 0.24
C VAL A 44 -0.91 -8.67 1.50
N ASN A 45 0.07 -9.45 1.98
CA ASN A 45 -0.05 -10.22 3.21
C ASN A 45 -0.40 -9.33 4.41
N LYS A 46 0.28 -8.18 4.56
CA LYS A 46 0.01 -7.22 5.65
C LYS A 46 -1.39 -6.62 5.59
N ARG A 47 -1.95 -6.47 4.39
CA ARG A 47 -3.32 -6.03 4.22
C ARG A 47 -4.32 -7.13 4.57
N GLU A 48 -4.04 -8.38 4.23
CA GLU A 48 -4.86 -9.53 4.66
C GLU A 48 -4.84 -9.71 6.18
N GLU A 49 -3.71 -9.42 6.84
CA GLU A 49 -3.61 -9.36 8.31
C GLU A 49 -4.41 -8.20 8.93
N GLY A 50 -4.93 -7.26 8.12
CA GLY A 50 -5.74 -6.13 8.58
C GLY A 50 -4.93 -5.02 9.25
N ILE A 51 -3.60 -5.02 9.10
CA ILE A 51 -2.71 -4.02 9.72
C ILE A 51 -2.31 -2.89 8.76
N CYS A 52 -2.71 -2.96 7.49
CA CYS A 52 -2.56 -1.87 6.53
C CYS A 52 -3.66 -0.81 6.67
N THR A 53 -3.28 0.46 6.80
CA THR A 53 -4.19 1.62 6.83
C THR A 53 -3.80 2.61 5.74
N ILE A 54 -4.77 3.02 4.92
CA ILE A 54 -4.54 4.07 3.90
C ILE A 54 -5.20 5.36 4.38
N ARG A 55 -4.43 6.44 4.42
CA ARG A 55 -4.95 7.79 4.73
C ARG A 55 -4.76 8.73 3.55
N ARG A 56 -5.75 9.58 3.31
CA ARG A 56 -5.71 10.61 2.28
C ARG A 56 -5.10 11.89 2.84
N ASN A 57 -4.15 12.47 2.11
CA ASN A 57 -3.57 13.77 2.39
C ASN A 57 -4.30 14.92 1.67
N GLN A 58 -4.03 16.15 2.12
CA GLN A 58 -4.56 17.38 1.51
C GLN A 58 -4.11 17.55 0.05
N ASP A 59 -2.95 17.00 -0.30
CA ASP A 59 -2.38 17.01 -1.65
C ASP A 59 -3.00 15.97 -2.61
N LYS A 60 -4.13 15.35 -2.24
CA LYS A 60 -4.78 14.26 -2.99
C LYS A 60 -3.97 12.96 -3.09
N SER A 61 -2.73 12.92 -2.59
CA SER A 61 -1.98 11.70 -2.38
C SER A 61 -2.54 10.87 -1.23
N PHE A 62 -2.30 9.55 -1.29
CA PHE A 62 -2.64 8.61 -0.24
C PHE A 62 -1.37 8.04 0.36
N ARG A 63 -1.35 7.85 1.68
CA ARG A 63 -0.24 7.25 2.40
C ARG A 63 -0.67 5.92 3.00
N LEU A 64 0.09 4.87 2.70
CA LEU A 64 -0.05 3.54 3.26
C LEU A 64 0.79 3.46 4.54
N TYR A 65 0.12 3.10 5.62
CA TYR A 65 0.70 2.85 6.93
C TYR A 65 0.54 1.37 7.26
N VAL A 66 1.58 0.75 7.80
CA VAL A 66 1.46 -0.57 8.44
C VAL A 66 1.50 -0.39 9.94
N SER A 67 0.43 -0.77 10.60
CA SER A 67 0.31 -0.73 12.05
C SER A 67 1.02 -1.94 12.63
N ASN A 68 2.20 -1.78 13.21
CA ASN A 68 2.73 -2.77 14.13
C ASN A 68 1.95 -2.66 15.45
N THR A 69 0.75 -3.24 15.49
CA THR A 69 0.17 -3.63 16.78
C THR A 69 1.05 -4.75 17.33
N LEU A 70 2.07 -4.37 18.11
CA LEU A 70 2.69 -5.26 19.07
C LEU A 70 1.55 -5.76 19.97
N GLN A 71 1.06 -6.97 19.72
CA GLN A 71 0.22 -7.71 20.67
C GLN A 71 1.06 -8.19 21.85
#